data_AF-A0A7L6N3I8-F1
#
_entry.id   AF-A0A7L6N3I8-F1
#
_cell.length_a   1.000
_cell.length_b   1.000
_cell.length_c   1.000
_cell.angle_alpha   90.00
_cell.angle_beta   90.00
_cell.angle_gamma   90.00
#
_symmetry.space_group_name_H-M   'P 1'
#
loop_
_entity.id
_entity.type
_entity.pdbx_description
1 polymer ?
#
loop_
_entity_poly.entity_id
_entity_poly.type
_entity_poly.pdbx_seq_one_letter_code
_entity_poly.pdbx_strand_id
1 'polypeptide(L)'
;MIKRLEGKGRDLGIKHCSNSASTIKFPNHSLDMVRCGIALYGYPPVQTDEPFLPVMEVKARVIAIRKVLPGDGVSYGHTYKVEQPRVFASIGIGYADGYQRLFSNQDFFVFKQ
;
A
#
# COMPACT_ATOMS: atom_id res chain seq x y z
N MET A 1 28.13 -7.23 -19.92
CA MET A 1 27.33 -6.80 -21.09
C MET A 1 27.66 -5.38 -21.53
N ILE A 2 27.56 -4.37 -20.66
CA ILE A 2 27.88 -2.95 -20.95
C ILE A 2 29.26 -2.81 -21.62
N LYS A 3 30.33 -3.24 -20.96
CA LYS A 3 31.70 -3.24 -21.51
C LYS A 3 31.83 -3.90 -22.89
N ARG A 4 31.04 -4.95 -23.16
CA ARG A 4 31.05 -5.69 -24.45
C ARG A 4 30.44 -4.86 -25.58
N LEU A 5 29.40 -4.08 -25.29
CA LEU A 5 28.72 -3.25 -26.28
C LEU A 5 29.50 -1.96 -26.54
N GLU A 6 30.05 -1.35 -25.49
CA GLU A 6 30.94 -0.19 -25.60
C GLU A 6 32.23 -0.55 -26.36
N GLY A 7 32.81 -1.73 -26.10
CA GLY A 7 33.95 -2.25 -26.88
C GLY A 7 33.65 -2.50 -28.36
N LYS A 8 32.37 -2.48 -28.77
CA LYS A 8 31.93 -2.51 -30.18
C LYS A 8 31.56 -1.12 -30.72
N GLY A 9 31.93 -0.04 -30.02
CA GLY A 9 31.66 1.34 -30.42
C GLY A 9 30.21 1.78 -30.29
N ARG A 10 29.40 1.10 -29.45
CA ARG A 10 28.00 1.50 -29.21
C ARG A 10 27.92 2.54 -28.09
N ASP A 11 27.30 3.67 -28.38
CA ASP A 11 26.83 4.59 -27.35
C ASP A 11 25.55 4.03 -26.70
N LEU A 12 25.56 3.93 -25.37
CA LEU A 12 24.46 3.38 -24.58
C LEU A 12 23.70 4.47 -23.80
N GLY A 13 24.15 5.72 -23.85
CA GLY A 13 23.56 6.83 -23.09
C GLY A 13 23.59 6.61 -21.57
N ILE A 14 22.54 7.09 -20.90
CA ILE A 14 22.35 6.97 -19.46
C ILE A 14 21.99 5.53 -19.10
N LYS A 15 22.78 4.94 -18.22
CA LYS A 15 22.61 3.57 -17.72
C LYS A 15 22.05 3.63 -16.31
N HIS A 16 21.06 2.79 -16.02
CA HIS A 16 20.47 2.71 -14.70
C HIS A 16 19.97 1.30 -14.38
N CYS A 17 20.24 0.83 -13.17
CA CYS A 17 19.78 -0.49 -12.71
C CYS A 17 19.10 -0.45 -11.33
N SER A 18 19.38 0.55 -10.50
CA SER A 18 18.87 0.65 -9.13
C SER A 18 17.41 1.11 -9.08
N ASN A 19 16.56 0.33 -8.41
CA ASN A 19 15.24 0.76 -7.94
C ASN A 19 15.33 1.33 -6.51
N SER A 20 14.21 1.66 -5.86
CA SER A 20 14.19 2.16 -4.48
C SER A 20 15.01 1.29 -3.50
N ALA A 21 14.86 -0.04 -3.56
CA ALA A 21 15.55 -0.96 -2.65
C ALA A 21 17.06 -0.97 -2.89
N SER A 22 17.48 -1.07 -4.16
CA SER A 22 18.90 -1.10 -4.53
C SER A 22 19.58 0.23 -4.25
N THR A 23 18.90 1.36 -4.46
CA THR A 23 19.46 2.69 -4.14
C THR A 23 19.83 2.81 -2.67
N ILE A 24 19.04 2.22 -1.76
CA ILE A 24 19.27 2.27 -0.31
C ILE A 24 20.29 1.19 0.13
N LYS A 25 20.10 -0.07 -0.28
CA LYS A 25 20.98 -1.18 0.15
C LYS A 25 22.35 -1.18 -0.48
N PHE A 26 22.46 -0.67 -1.70
CA PHE A 26 23.63 -0.82 -2.57
C PHE A 26 23.98 0.52 -3.24
N PRO A 27 24.26 1.59 -2.47
CA PRO A 27 24.43 2.93 -3.03
C PRO A 27 25.52 3.00 -4.12
N ASN A 28 26.58 2.20 -3.97
CA ASN A 28 27.72 2.13 -4.90
C ASN A 28 27.48 1.25 -6.15
N HIS A 29 26.32 0.62 -6.29
CA HIS A 29 25.98 -0.23 -7.45
C HIS A 29 25.09 0.48 -8.46
N SER A 30 24.77 1.75 -8.21
CA SER A 30 24.08 2.59 -9.18
C SER A 30 25.04 2.92 -10.33
N LEU A 31 24.48 2.98 -11.54
CA LEU A 31 25.19 3.42 -12.73
C LEU A 31 25.08 4.95 -12.81
N ASP A 32 24.65 5.51 -13.94
CA ASP A 32 24.56 6.96 -14.12
C ASP A 32 23.32 7.57 -13.46
N MET A 33 22.27 6.76 -13.23
CA MET A 33 21.00 7.22 -12.65
C MET A 33 20.32 6.10 -11.82
N VAL A 34 19.41 6.50 -10.92
CA VAL A 34 18.55 5.62 -10.13
C VAL A 34 17.07 5.78 -10.47
N ARG A 35 16.24 4.79 -10.14
CA ARG A 35 14.78 4.79 -10.34
C ARG A 35 14.05 4.59 -9.02
N CYS A 36 14.05 5.62 -8.18
CA CYS A 36 13.29 5.61 -6.94
C CYS A 36 11.79 5.68 -7.25
N GLY A 37 11.07 4.62 -6.91
CA GLY A 37 9.61 4.53 -7.03
C GLY A 37 8.96 4.64 -5.66
N ILE A 38 8.70 3.50 -5.02
CA ILE A 38 7.99 3.41 -3.72
C ILE A 38 8.60 4.29 -2.61
N ALA A 39 9.91 4.54 -2.64
CA ALA A 39 10.57 5.42 -1.71
C ALA A 39 10.08 6.89 -1.82
N LEU A 40 9.75 7.36 -3.02
CA LEU A 40 9.19 8.70 -3.24
C LEU A 40 7.79 8.86 -2.64
N TYR A 41 7.06 7.76 -2.42
CA TYR A 41 5.75 7.76 -1.79
C TYR A 41 5.82 7.62 -0.26
N GLY A 42 7.02 7.66 0.31
CA GLY A 42 7.19 7.57 1.75
C GLY A 42 7.01 6.16 2.30
N TYR A 43 7.30 5.14 1.50
CA TYR A 43 7.26 3.74 1.95
C TYR A 43 8.65 3.11 1.82
N PRO A 44 9.18 2.52 2.92
CA PRO A 44 10.50 1.92 2.92
C PRO A 44 10.48 0.64 2.06
N PRO A 45 11.29 0.56 0.99
CA PRO A 45 11.35 -0.64 0.14
C PRO A 45 12.11 -1.80 0.80
N VAL A 46 12.81 -1.51 1.91
CA VAL A 46 13.65 -2.40 2.69
C VAL A 46 13.69 -1.90 4.13
N GLN A 47 14.06 -2.75 5.09
CA GLN A 47 14.34 -2.30 6.45
C GLN A 47 15.50 -1.29 6.44
N THR A 48 15.29 -0.14 7.07
CA THR A 48 16.22 0.99 7.13
C THR A 48 15.82 1.92 8.27
N ASP A 49 16.79 2.64 8.82
CA ASP A 49 16.58 3.66 9.86
C ASP A 49 16.23 5.03 9.26
N GLU A 50 16.29 5.17 7.94
CA GLU A 50 15.93 6.41 7.25
C GLU A 50 14.45 6.74 7.43
N PRO A 51 14.10 8.00 7.75
CA PRO A 51 12.71 8.39 7.95
C PRO A 51 11.96 8.43 6.63
N PHE A 52 10.95 7.58 6.50
CA PHE A 52 9.97 7.65 5.41
C PHE A 52 8.68 8.29 5.91
N LEU A 53 8.20 9.30 5.18
CA LEU A 53 6.95 10.01 5.48
C LEU A 53 5.89 9.63 4.43
N PRO A 54 4.91 8.77 4.76
CA PRO A 54 3.85 8.40 3.83
C PRO A 54 3.13 9.63 3.28
N VAL A 55 3.05 9.74 1.96
CA VAL A 55 2.49 10.93 1.29
C VAL A 55 1.00 10.80 0.94
N MET A 56 0.39 9.66 1.25
CA MET A 56 -1.01 9.35 0.89
C MET A 56 -1.77 8.81 2.10
N GLU A 57 -2.99 9.31 2.29
CA GLU A 57 -3.98 8.75 3.21
C GLU A 57 -5.25 8.39 2.43
N VAL A 58 -5.78 7.19 2.65
CA VAL A 58 -7.11 6.80 2.14
C VAL A 58 -8.16 7.12 3.20
N LYS A 59 -9.17 7.90 2.83
CA LYS A 59 -10.25 8.35 3.73
C LYS A 59 -11.59 7.99 3.13
N ALA A 60 -12.53 7.62 4.01
CA ALA A 60 -13.91 7.34 3.64
C ALA A 60 -14.85 7.90 4.71
N ARG A 61 -16.11 8.12 4.33
CA ARG A 61 -17.15 8.64 5.24
C ARG A 61 -18.01 7.51 5.77
N VAL A 62 -18.51 7.69 6.99
CA VAL A 62 -19.64 6.93 7.48
C VAL A 62 -20.88 7.36 6.69
N ILE A 63 -21.53 6.41 6.03
CA ILE A 63 -22.74 6.67 5.21
C ILE A 63 -24.03 6.25 5.91
N ALA A 64 -23.94 5.39 6.93
CA ALA A 64 -25.08 5.01 7.75
C ALA A 64 -24.63 4.52 9.13
N ILE A 65 -25.44 4.81 10.14
CA ILE A 65 -25.31 4.27 11.50
C ILE A 65 -26.58 3.46 11.81
N ARG A 66 -26.41 2.22 12.27
CA ARG A 66 -27.53 1.34 12.62
C ARG A 66 -27.28 0.64 13.95
N LYS A 67 -28.33 0.53 14.76
CA LYS A 67 -28.35 -0.41 15.89
C LYS A 67 -28.67 -1.80 15.35
N VAL A 68 -27.93 -2.80 15.83
CA VAL A 68 -28.12 -4.21 15.48
C VAL A 68 -28.31 -5.01 16.76
N LEU A 69 -29.07 -6.10 16.66
CA LEU A 69 -29.48 -6.95 17.78
C LEU A 69 -28.85 -8.35 17.65
N PRO A 70 -28.81 -9.11 18.76
CA PRO A 70 -28.39 -10.51 18.72
C PRO A 70 -29.17 -11.30 17.66
N GLY A 71 -28.46 -12.11 16.87
CA GLY A 71 -29.02 -12.89 15.77
C GLY A 71 -28.94 -12.22 14.40
N ASP A 72 -28.69 -10.90 14.33
CA ASP A 72 -28.47 -10.22 13.06
C ASP A 72 -27.20 -10.75 12.37
N GLY A 73 -27.32 -11.06 11.08
CA GLY A 73 -26.20 -11.39 10.20
C GLY A 73 -25.69 -10.14 9.47
N VAL A 74 -24.37 -9.93 9.47
CA VAL A 74 -23.76 -8.73 8.86
C VAL A 74 -23.15 -9.07 7.51
N SER A 75 -23.41 -8.20 6.53
CA SER A 75 -22.94 -8.32 5.14
C SER A 75 -23.39 -9.61 4.45
N TYR A 76 -22.89 -9.83 3.24
CA TYR A 76 -23.19 -11.01 2.43
C TYR A 76 -22.73 -12.30 3.11
N GLY A 77 -23.53 -13.36 2.96
CA GLY A 77 -23.25 -14.67 3.53
C GLY A 77 -23.31 -14.73 5.06
N HIS A 78 -23.62 -13.62 5.73
CA HIS A 78 -23.77 -13.53 7.19
C HIS A 78 -22.62 -14.17 7.97
N THR A 79 -21.39 -14.01 7.47
CA THR A 79 -20.18 -14.61 8.06
C THR A 79 -19.83 -14.00 9.42
N TYR A 80 -20.39 -12.82 9.72
CA TYR A 80 -20.32 -12.20 11.03
C TYR A 80 -21.72 -12.21 11.65
N LYS A 81 -21.84 -12.78 12.85
CA LYS A 81 -23.09 -12.85 13.62
C LYS A 81 -23.00 -11.94 14.84
N VAL A 82 -24.06 -11.18 15.07
CA VAL A 82 -24.15 -10.30 16.24
C VAL A 82 -24.56 -11.13 17.45
N GLU A 83 -23.76 -11.07 18.51
CA GLU A 83 -24.01 -11.80 19.76
C GLU A 83 -24.63 -10.94 20.87
N GLN A 84 -24.42 -9.62 20.80
CA GLN A 84 -24.91 -8.64 21.77
C GLN A 84 -25.36 -7.37 21.04
N PRO A 85 -26.29 -6.57 21.59
CA PRO A 85 -26.72 -5.31 20.96
C PRO A 85 -25.55 -4.36 20.73
N ARG A 86 -25.38 -3.85 19.50
CA ARG A 86 -24.28 -2.91 19.15
C ARG A 86 -24.70 -1.86 18.13
N VAL A 87 -23.82 -0.89 17.92
CA VAL A 87 -23.94 0.11 16.85
C VAL A 87 -22.92 -0.19 15.77
N PHE A 88 -23.37 -0.20 14.51
CA PHE A 88 -22.53 -0.43 13.34
C PHE A 88 -22.51 0.81 12.47
N ALA A 89 -21.31 1.12 11.94
CA ALA A 89 -21.10 2.12 10.92
C ALA A 89 -20.88 1.46 9.56
N SER A 90 -21.67 1.86 8.57
CA SER A 90 -21.38 1.52 7.16
C SER A 90 -20.41 2.56 6.61
N ILE A 91 -19.27 2.11 6.10
CA ILE A 91 -18.24 2.96 5.51
C ILE A 91 -18.40 2.95 3.99
N GLY A 92 -18.40 4.14 3.39
CA GLY A 92 -18.56 4.31 1.93
C GLY A 92 -17.29 4.00 1.15
N ILE A 93 -16.78 2.77 1.27
CA ILE A 93 -15.65 2.23 0.49
C ILE A 93 -15.83 0.72 0.33
N GLY A 94 -15.41 0.16 -0.81
CA GLY A 94 -15.46 -1.26 -1.07
C GLY A 94 -14.36 -1.74 -2.02
N TYR A 95 -14.47 -2.99 -2.46
CA TYR A 95 -13.45 -3.64 -3.28
C TYR A 95 -13.30 -3.03 -4.68
N ALA A 96 -14.35 -2.43 -5.22
CA ALA A 96 -14.29 -1.71 -6.48
C ALA A 96 -13.40 -0.44 -6.39
N ASP A 97 -13.24 0.10 -5.18
CA ASP A 97 -12.37 1.25 -4.90
C ASP A 97 -10.93 0.83 -4.58
N GLY A 98 -10.63 -0.47 -4.61
CA GLY A 98 -9.32 -1.03 -4.28
C GLY A 98 -9.17 -1.55 -2.83
N TYR A 99 -10.21 -1.49 -2.01
CA TYR A 99 -10.18 -2.06 -0.65
C TYR A 99 -10.34 -3.59 -0.68
N GLN A 100 -9.25 -4.33 -0.45
CA GLN A 100 -9.20 -5.76 -0.75
C GLN A 100 -10.26 -6.57 0.01
N ARG A 101 -11.01 -7.41 -0.71
CA ARG A 101 -12.02 -8.28 -0.11
C ARG A 101 -11.44 -9.26 0.93
N LEU A 102 -10.15 -9.58 0.84
CA LEU A 102 -9.42 -10.43 1.80
C LEU A 102 -9.41 -9.84 3.23
N PHE A 103 -9.61 -8.54 3.38
CA PHE A 103 -9.71 -7.87 4.67
C PHE A 103 -11.04 -8.11 5.41
N SER A 104 -11.99 -8.85 4.80
CA SER A 104 -13.26 -9.21 5.42
C SER A 104 -13.02 -9.90 6.78
N ASN A 105 -13.52 -9.30 7.86
CA ASN A 105 -13.35 -9.74 9.26
C ASN A 105 -11.90 -9.73 9.79
N GLN A 106 -10.95 -9.05 9.11
CA GLN A 106 -9.52 -9.10 9.47
C GLN A 106 -8.83 -7.74 9.59
N ASP A 107 -9.54 -6.64 9.30
CA ASP A 107 -8.94 -5.30 9.22
C ASP A 107 -9.70 -4.28 10.07
N PHE A 108 -9.15 -3.07 10.21
CA PHE A 108 -9.69 -2.00 11.04
C PHE A 108 -9.61 -0.63 10.34
N PHE A 109 -10.49 0.27 10.76
CA PHE A 109 -10.45 1.69 10.40
C PHE A 109 -10.07 2.52 11.62
N VAL A 110 -9.29 3.59 11.41
CA VAL A 110 -9.03 4.60 12.44
C VAL A 110 -9.99 5.76 12.24
N PHE A 111 -10.75 6.09 13.27
CA PHE A 111 -11.60 7.28 13.26
C PHE A 111 -10.74 8.51 13.56
N LYS A 112 -10.67 9.44 12.61
CA LYS A 112 -10.03 10.75 12.79
C LYS A 112 -11.14 11.82 12.85
N GLN A 113 -11.15 12.62 13.91
CA GLN A 113 -11.99 13.82 14.05
C GLN A 113 -11.43 14.97 13.22
#